data_AF-A0A7X7UG98-F1
#
_entry.id   AF-A0A7X7UG98-F1
#
_cell.length_a   1.000
_cell.length_b   1.000
_cell.length_c   1.000
_cell.angle_alpha   90.00
_cell.angle_beta   90.00
_cell.angle_gamma   90.00
#
_symmetry.space_group_name_H-M   'P 1'
#
loop_
_entity.id
_entity.type
_entity.pdbx_description
1 polymer ?
#
loop_
_entity_poly.entity_id
_entity_poly.type
_entity_poly.pdbx_seq_one_letter_code
_entity_poly.pdbx_strand_id
1 'polypeptide(L)'
;MHDENRSWNDEDRPSWSEIDKRRNRSGHRREEKPAFEGTKKQQAYARTLALKNANQAFQIKKSPQRLADEKALAAAKGTPAFDELARNFFAAYGAAGDRQMQLLLLDCSLAEVTIPVIESLTETADRLEPAEKRLIASKLNVLAMTGKMKIKAAAKKALESLQ
;
A
#
# COMPACT_ATOMS: atom_id res chain seq x y z
N MET A 1 73.59 29.12 -13.99
CA MET A 1 73.97 27.99 -13.11
C MET A 1 72.69 27.27 -12.75
N HIS A 2 72.58 26.02 -13.19
CA HIS A 2 71.41 25.16 -13.01
C HIS A 2 71.27 24.74 -11.54
N ASP A 3 70.05 24.75 -11.02
CA ASP A 3 69.68 24.23 -9.71
C ASP A 3 68.68 23.08 -9.95
N GLU A 4 69.20 21.86 -10.07
CA GLU A 4 68.44 20.61 -10.23
C GLU A 4 68.77 19.68 -9.07
N ASN A 5 67.84 19.50 -8.14
CA ASN A 5 67.43 18.19 -7.58
C ASN A 5 66.62 18.36 -6.29
N ARG A 6 65.30 18.30 -6.40
CA ARG A 6 64.44 17.73 -5.36
C ARG A 6 63.65 16.59 -5.98
N SER A 7 64.32 15.45 -6.11
CA SER A 7 63.68 14.15 -6.31
C SER A 7 62.76 13.91 -5.11
N TRP A 8 61.45 13.97 -5.32
CA TRP A 8 60.48 13.48 -4.35
C TRP A 8 60.49 11.96 -4.47
N ASN A 9 61.21 11.29 -3.56
CA ASN A 9 61.23 9.84 -3.47
C ASN A 9 59.79 9.32 -3.25
N ASP A 10 59.24 8.62 -4.24
CA ASP A 10 57.91 7.97 -4.21
C ASP A 10 57.92 6.70 -3.31
N GLU A 11 59.05 6.37 -2.69
CA GLU A 11 59.28 5.14 -1.91
C GLU A 11 58.56 5.12 -0.55
N ASP A 12 58.10 6.26 -0.04
CA ASP A 12 57.38 6.36 1.25
C ASP A 12 55.84 6.37 1.11
N ARG A 13 55.31 6.31 -0.12
CA ARG A 13 53.85 6.29 -0.33
C ARG A 13 53.32 4.86 -0.26
N PRO A 14 52.42 4.54 0.69
CA PRO A 14 51.82 3.21 0.77
C PRO A 14 51.07 2.89 -0.52
N SER A 15 51.17 1.64 -0.97
CA SER A 15 50.50 1.18 -2.17
C SER A 15 48.97 1.28 -2.03
N TRP A 16 48.26 1.46 -3.14
CA TRP A 16 46.78 1.50 -3.15
C TRP A 16 46.14 0.28 -2.46
N SER A 17 46.78 -0.91 -2.57
CA SER A 17 46.34 -2.14 -1.90
C SER A 17 46.50 -2.08 -0.37
N GLU A 18 47.55 -1.41 0.12
CA GLU A 18 47.76 -1.21 1.56
C GLU A 18 46.81 -0.16 2.13
N ILE A 19 46.48 0.88 1.36
CA ILE A 19 45.46 1.87 1.74
C ILE A 19 44.10 1.16 1.92
N ASP A 20 43.74 0.24 1.01
CA ASP A 20 42.48 -0.52 1.12
C ASP A 20 42.49 -1.50 2.31
N LYS A 21 43.62 -2.19 2.55
CA LYS A 21 43.77 -3.03 3.75
C LYS A 21 43.69 -2.22 5.05
N ARG A 22 44.26 -1.01 5.09
CA ARG A 22 44.16 -0.09 6.25
C ARG A 22 42.73 0.38 6.46
N ARG A 23 42.00 0.68 5.38
CA ARG A 23 40.58 1.06 5.42
C ARG A 23 39.71 -0.07 5.97
N ASN A 24 39.94 -1.31 5.54
CA ASN A 24 39.18 -2.48 6.00
C ASN A 24 39.53 -2.93 7.44
N ARG A 25 40.73 -2.59 7.96
CA ARG A 25 41.11 -2.84 9.36
C ARG A 25 40.71 -1.73 10.33
N SER A 26 40.17 -0.62 9.85
CA SER A 26 39.63 0.39 10.76
C SER A 26 38.45 -0.23 11.52
N GLY A 27 38.62 -0.44 12.82
CA GLY A 27 37.56 -0.88 13.75
C GLY A 27 36.41 0.12 13.89
N HIS A 28 36.28 1.06 12.96
CA HIS A 28 35.24 2.07 12.84
C HIS A 28 34.08 1.61 11.97
N ARG A 29 33.87 0.29 11.77
CA ARG A 29 32.50 -0.19 11.62
C ARG A 29 31.84 0.08 12.96
N ARG A 30 31.16 1.24 13.08
CA ARG A 30 30.08 1.37 14.06
C ARG A 30 29.15 0.22 13.74
N GLU A 31 29.22 -0.85 14.53
CA GLU A 31 28.12 -1.77 14.63
C GLU A 31 26.91 -0.89 14.94
N GLU A 32 25.96 -0.83 14.01
CA GLU A 32 24.69 -0.16 14.26
C GLU A 32 24.10 -0.85 15.49
N LYS A 33 24.27 -0.20 16.65
CA LYS A 33 23.67 -0.67 17.88
C LYS A 33 22.18 -0.83 17.57
N PRO A 34 21.58 -1.99 17.88
CA PRO A 34 20.16 -2.15 17.66
C PRO A 34 19.45 -1.01 18.39
N ALA A 35 18.48 -0.37 17.71
CA ALA A 35 17.72 0.76 18.26
C ALA A 35 17.02 0.45 19.60
N PHE A 36 17.02 -0.82 20.01
CA PHE A 36 16.55 -1.31 21.30
C PHE A 36 17.51 -2.36 21.85
N GLU A 37 18.07 -2.12 23.03
CA GLU A 37 18.86 -3.10 23.79
C GLU A 37 17.91 -4.00 24.60
N GLY A 38 17.90 -5.30 24.31
CA GLY A 38 17.02 -6.27 24.95
C GLY A 38 17.11 -7.65 24.30
N THR A 39 16.35 -8.61 24.81
CA THR A 39 16.33 -9.99 24.28
C THR A 39 15.83 -10.01 22.82
N LYS A 40 16.20 -11.04 22.04
CA LYS A 40 15.73 -11.20 20.65
C LYS A 40 14.20 -11.06 20.49
N LYS A 41 13.43 -11.54 21.48
CA LYS A 41 11.96 -11.42 21.51
C LYS A 41 11.50 -9.97 21.69
N GLN A 42 12.14 -9.21 22.59
CA GLN A 42 11.82 -7.80 22.81
C GLN A 42 12.23 -6.93 21.62
N GLN A 43 13.36 -7.23 20.97
CA GLN A 43 13.76 -6.55 19.73
C GLN A 43 12.78 -6.82 18.58
N ALA A 44 12.30 -8.06 18.44
CA ALA A 44 11.27 -8.40 17.46
C ALA A 44 9.97 -7.62 17.73
N TYR A 45 9.54 -7.56 19.00
CA TYR A 45 8.37 -6.78 19.42
C TYR A 45 8.55 -5.27 19.19
N ALA A 46 9.73 -4.71 19.49
CA ALA A 46 10.04 -3.31 19.23
C ALA A 46 10.02 -2.99 17.73
N ARG A 47 10.52 -3.91 16.88
CA ARG A 47 10.44 -3.78 15.42
C ARG A 47 9.01 -3.82 14.91
N THR A 48 8.17 -4.72 15.41
CA THR A 48 6.76 -4.77 15.00
C THR A 48 6.00 -3.53 15.45
N LEU A 49 6.27 -3.02 16.65
CA LEU A 49 5.70 -1.76 17.14
C LEU A 49 6.17 -0.56 16.31
N ALA A 50 7.46 -0.49 15.97
CA ALA A 50 8.02 0.55 15.11
C ALA A 50 7.41 0.53 13.70
N LEU A 51 7.24 -0.66 13.10
CA LEU A 51 6.54 -0.82 11.83
C LEU A 51 5.09 -0.37 11.92
N LYS A 52 4.39 -0.71 13.02
CA LYS A 52 3.01 -0.27 13.26
C LYS A 52 2.92 1.26 13.37
N ASN A 53 3.84 1.89 14.10
CA ASN A 53 3.88 3.34 14.29
C ASN A 53 4.28 4.06 13.00
N ALA A 54 5.22 3.53 12.22
CA ALA A 54 5.59 4.07 10.91
C ALA A 54 4.42 4.00 9.94
N ASN A 55 3.72 2.85 9.88
CA ASN A 55 2.51 2.71 9.06
C ASN A 55 1.43 3.72 9.49
N GLN A 56 1.29 4.03 10.77
CA GLN A 56 0.38 5.07 11.25
C GLN A 56 0.78 6.49 10.84
N ALA A 57 2.07 6.77 10.70
CA ALA A 57 2.59 8.08 10.30
C ALA A 57 2.38 8.36 8.80
N PHE A 58 2.36 7.32 7.96
CA PHE A 58 2.18 7.45 6.51
C PHE A 58 0.72 7.30 6.03
N GLN A 59 -0.23 7.03 6.92
CA GLN A 59 -1.65 7.07 6.56
C GLN A 59 -2.18 8.50 6.61
N ILE A 60 -2.75 8.99 5.51
CA ILE A 60 -3.62 10.18 5.53
C ILE A 60 -4.71 9.89 6.58
N LYS A 61 -4.72 10.64 7.69
CA LYS A 61 -5.63 10.39 8.80
C LYS A 61 -7.08 10.52 8.32
N LYS A 62 -7.73 9.39 8.05
CA LYS A 62 -9.18 9.32 7.88
C LYS A 62 -9.84 9.94 9.11
N SER A 63 -10.92 10.69 8.93
CA SER A 63 -11.64 11.25 10.07
C SER A 63 -12.11 10.11 10.99
N PRO A 64 -12.15 10.31 12.33
CA PRO A 64 -12.67 9.31 13.26
C PRO A 64 -14.08 8.83 12.88
N GLN A 65 -14.90 9.75 12.34
CA GLN A 65 -16.23 9.44 11.83
C GLN A 65 -16.18 8.46 10.65
N ARG A 66 -15.32 8.72 9.66
CA ARG A 66 -15.17 7.82 8.51
C ARG A 66 -14.72 6.43 8.95
N LEU A 67 -13.80 6.34 9.90
CA LEU A 67 -13.36 5.04 10.44
C LEU A 67 -14.49 4.30 11.17
N ALA A 68 -15.36 5.01 11.89
CA ALA A 68 -16.53 4.43 12.52
C ALA A 68 -17.54 3.91 11.47
N ASP A 69 -17.79 4.70 10.43
CA ASP A 69 -18.71 4.35 9.35
C ASP A 69 -18.18 3.16 8.52
N GLU A 70 -16.88 3.13 8.22
CA GLU A 70 -16.23 2.00 7.54
C GLU A 70 -16.40 0.70 8.36
N LYS A 71 -16.23 0.77 9.68
CA LYS A 71 -16.44 -0.37 10.58
C LYS A 71 -17.91 -0.80 10.65
N ALA A 72 -18.83 0.15 10.79
CA ALA A 72 -20.26 -0.12 10.84
C ALA A 72 -20.72 -0.80 9.54
N LEU A 73 -20.28 -0.30 8.39
CA LEU A 73 -20.60 -0.88 7.09
C LEU A 73 -20.05 -2.30 6.96
N ALA A 74 -18.79 -2.52 7.34
CA ALA A 74 -18.17 -3.84 7.30
C ALA A 74 -18.90 -4.85 8.22
N ALA A 75 -19.30 -4.41 9.41
CA ALA A 75 -20.04 -5.25 10.36
C ALA A 75 -21.46 -5.58 9.89
N ALA A 76 -22.10 -4.66 9.17
CA ALA A 76 -23.45 -4.85 8.62
C ALA A 76 -23.48 -5.75 7.37
N LYS A 77 -22.33 -6.19 6.84
CA LYS A 77 -22.28 -7.03 5.64
C LYS A 77 -23.14 -8.28 5.78
N GLY A 78 -24.00 -8.53 4.79
CA GLY A 78 -24.91 -9.68 4.79
C GLY A 78 -26.15 -9.50 5.67
N THR A 79 -26.31 -8.35 6.33
CA THR A 79 -27.52 -7.98 7.05
C THR A 79 -28.43 -7.10 6.19
N PRO A 80 -29.74 -7.00 6.52
CA PRO A 80 -30.65 -6.10 5.81
C PRO A 80 -30.26 -4.61 5.89
N ALA A 81 -29.54 -4.22 6.94
CA ALA A 81 -29.09 -2.84 7.15
C ALA A 81 -27.92 -2.42 6.24
N PHE A 82 -27.30 -3.38 5.54
CA PHE A 82 -26.11 -3.12 4.72
C PHE A 82 -26.37 -2.08 3.63
N ASP A 83 -27.48 -2.21 2.90
CA ASP A 83 -27.79 -1.34 1.76
C ASP A 83 -28.02 0.11 2.20
N GLU A 84 -28.70 0.32 3.33
CA GLU A 84 -28.92 1.66 3.88
C GLU A 84 -27.62 2.31 4.36
N LEU A 85 -26.78 1.55 5.08
CA LEU A 85 -25.47 2.03 5.51
C LEU A 85 -24.54 2.29 4.32
N ALA A 86 -24.59 1.46 3.28
CA ALA A 86 -23.81 1.65 2.06
C ALA A 86 -24.21 2.94 1.34
N ARG A 87 -25.52 3.22 1.27
CA ARG A 87 -26.05 4.47 0.71
C ARG A 87 -25.56 5.69 1.48
N ASN A 88 -25.69 5.67 2.80
CA ASN A 88 -25.25 6.78 3.66
C ASN A 88 -23.74 7.01 3.57
N PHE A 89 -22.97 5.91 3.59
CA PHE A 89 -21.52 5.96 3.41
C PHE A 89 -21.15 6.55 2.04
N PHE A 90 -21.80 6.09 0.98
CA PHE A 90 -21.55 6.56 -0.37
C PHE A 90 -21.94 8.04 -0.55
N ALA A 91 -23.03 8.50 0.05
CA ALA A 91 -23.42 9.90 0.02
C ALA A 91 -22.42 10.82 0.74
N ALA A 92 -21.85 10.35 1.86
CA ALA A 92 -20.90 11.12 2.65
C ALA A 92 -19.48 11.16 2.05
N TYR A 93 -19.02 10.05 1.45
CA TYR A 93 -17.63 9.88 1.06
C TYR A 93 -17.40 9.64 -0.44
N GLY A 94 -18.46 9.38 -1.20
CA GLY A 94 -18.42 9.11 -2.64
C GLY A 94 -17.92 7.72 -3.02
N ALA A 95 -17.76 7.51 -4.34
CA ALA A 95 -17.22 6.29 -4.92
C ALA A 95 -15.69 6.20 -4.79
N ALA A 96 -15.02 7.35 -4.73
CA ALA A 96 -13.57 7.46 -4.69
C ALA A 96 -13.08 7.18 -3.27
N GLY A 97 -12.27 6.14 -3.11
CA GLY A 97 -11.77 5.81 -1.79
C GLY A 97 -10.85 4.61 -1.76
N ASP A 98 -10.76 4.06 -0.56
CA ASP A 98 -10.02 2.84 -0.28
C ASP A 98 -10.54 1.68 -1.14
N ARG A 99 -9.63 1.00 -1.82
CA ARG A 99 -9.91 -0.17 -2.68
C ARG A 99 -10.75 -1.21 -1.93
N GLN A 100 -10.43 -1.44 -0.65
CA GLN A 100 -11.14 -2.41 0.17
C GLN A 100 -12.61 -2.01 0.37
N MET A 101 -12.88 -0.71 0.53
CA MET A 101 -14.23 -0.19 0.67
C MET A 101 -15.00 -0.25 -0.65
N GLN A 102 -14.36 0.04 -1.78
CA GLN A 102 -14.98 -0.13 -3.09
C GLN A 102 -15.40 -1.59 -3.33
N LEU A 103 -14.52 -2.55 -3.02
CA LEU A 103 -14.83 -3.98 -3.14
C LEU A 103 -15.96 -4.43 -2.20
N LEU A 104 -16.10 -3.78 -1.03
CA LEU A 104 -17.21 -4.02 -0.11
C LEU A 104 -18.52 -3.45 -0.66
N LEU A 105 -18.50 -2.22 -1.18
CA LEU A 105 -19.68 -1.56 -1.75
C LEU A 105 -20.23 -2.28 -2.99
N LEU A 106 -19.40 -3.05 -3.70
CA LEU A 106 -19.88 -3.94 -4.78
C LEU A 106 -20.90 -4.98 -4.30
N ASP A 107 -20.90 -5.34 -3.01
CA ASP A 107 -21.87 -6.30 -2.46
C ASP A 107 -23.25 -5.64 -2.18
N CYS A 108 -23.39 -4.33 -2.43
CA CYS A 108 -24.66 -3.59 -2.26
C CYS A 108 -25.64 -3.88 -3.39
N SER A 109 -26.94 -3.96 -3.05
CA SER A 109 -28.00 -4.21 -4.03
C SER A 109 -28.54 -2.96 -4.73
N LEU A 110 -28.10 -1.78 -4.28
CA LEU A 110 -28.56 -0.47 -4.75
C LEU A 110 -27.75 0.00 -5.96
N ALA A 111 -28.42 0.15 -7.10
CA ALA A 111 -27.76 0.56 -8.34
C ALA A 111 -27.10 1.94 -8.27
N GLU A 112 -27.67 2.86 -7.49
CA GLU A 112 -27.12 4.22 -7.26
C GLU A 112 -25.77 4.21 -6.52
N VAL A 113 -25.44 3.14 -5.81
CA VAL A 113 -24.14 2.96 -5.14
C VAL A 113 -23.24 2.07 -5.99
N THR A 114 -23.75 0.92 -6.42
CA THR A 114 -22.93 -0.12 -7.07
C THR A 114 -22.42 0.30 -8.44
N ILE A 115 -23.22 0.99 -9.26
CA ILE A 115 -22.79 1.39 -10.62
C ILE A 115 -21.63 2.40 -10.57
N PRO A 116 -21.70 3.51 -9.82
CA PRO A 116 -20.57 4.43 -9.70
C PRO A 116 -19.30 3.78 -9.14
N VAL A 117 -19.45 2.80 -8.25
CA VAL A 117 -18.30 2.04 -7.72
C VAL A 117 -17.66 1.17 -8.80
N ILE A 118 -18.46 0.51 -9.63
CA ILE A 118 -17.96 -0.25 -10.80
C ILE A 118 -17.18 0.70 -11.73
N GLU A 119 -17.75 1.86 -12.07
CA GLU A 119 -17.13 2.84 -12.95
C GLU A 119 -15.77 3.32 -12.38
N SER A 120 -15.75 3.71 -11.10
CA SER A 120 -14.52 4.14 -10.42
C SER A 120 -13.43 3.06 -10.40
N LEU A 121 -13.80 1.79 -10.24
CA LEU A 121 -12.85 0.67 -10.30
C LEU A 121 -12.28 0.47 -11.71
N THR A 122 -13.09 0.66 -12.75
CA THR A 122 -12.63 0.53 -14.14
C THR A 122 -11.77 1.70 -14.60
N GLU A 123 -12.03 2.92 -14.15
CA GLU A 123 -11.21 4.10 -14.50
C GLU A 123 -9.76 3.97 -14.04
N THR A 124 -9.53 3.24 -12.95
CA THR A 124 -8.21 3.03 -12.38
C THR A 124 -7.60 1.69 -12.76
N ALA A 125 -8.27 0.92 -13.63
CA ALA A 125 -7.91 -0.46 -13.97
C ALA A 125 -6.50 -0.61 -14.53
N ASP A 126 -6.03 0.30 -15.36
CA ASP A 126 -4.71 0.20 -16.01
C ASP A 126 -3.55 0.20 -15.01
N ARG A 127 -3.76 0.80 -13.84
CA ARG A 127 -2.76 0.90 -12.76
C ARG A 127 -2.81 -0.26 -11.78
N LEU A 128 -3.72 -1.22 -11.98
CA LEU A 128 -3.91 -2.32 -11.07
C LEU A 128 -2.94 -3.46 -11.33
N GLU A 129 -2.49 -4.06 -10.23
CA GLU A 129 -1.73 -5.30 -10.29
C GLU A 129 -2.57 -6.44 -10.88
N PRO A 130 -1.98 -7.42 -11.59
CA PRO A 130 -2.73 -8.51 -12.20
C PRO A 130 -3.60 -9.30 -11.20
N ALA A 131 -3.15 -9.43 -9.96
CA ALA A 131 -3.92 -10.08 -8.89
C ALA A 131 -5.18 -9.29 -8.52
N GLU A 132 -5.09 -7.96 -8.45
CA GLU A 132 -6.24 -7.09 -8.17
C GLU A 132 -7.23 -7.10 -9.32
N LYS A 133 -6.75 -7.06 -10.58
CA LYS A 133 -7.61 -7.17 -11.77
C LYS A 133 -8.45 -8.46 -11.73
N ARG A 134 -7.83 -9.59 -11.39
CA ARG A 134 -8.53 -10.88 -11.26
C ARG A 134 -9.57 -10.86 -10.14
N LEU A 135 -9.26 -10.25 -9.00
CA LEU A 135 -10.19 -10.12 -7.88
C LEU A 135 -11.42 -9.28 -8.27
N ILE A 136 -11.20 -8.14 -8.92
CA ILE A 136 -12.29 -7.27 -9.40
C ILE A 136 -13.11 -8.01 -10.46
N ALA A 137 -12.46 -8.62 -11.45
CA ALA A 137 -13.16 -9.39 -12.47
C ALA A 137 -14.00 -10.53 -11.87
N SER A 138 -13.51 -11.22 -10.84
CA SER A 138 -14.30 -12.24 -10.14
C SER A 138 -15.58 -11.67 -9.52
N LYS A 139 -15.48 -10.53 -8.81
CA LYS A 139 -16.66 -9.85 -8.23
C LYS A 139 -17.63 -9.35 -9.29
N LEU A 140 -17.12 -8.75 -10.37
CA LEU A 140 -17.96 -8.29 -11.48
C LEU A 140 -18.67 -9.44 -12.19
N ASN A 141 -18.02 -10.60 -12.36
CA ASN A 141 -18.67 -11.80 -12.90
C ASN A 141 -19.85 -12.24 -12.04
N VAL A 142 -19.69 -12.27 -10.71
CA VAL A 142 -20.80 -12.56 -9.80
C VAL A 142 -21.93 -11.55 -10.00
N LEU A 143 -21.65 -10.25 -10.04
CA LEU A 143 -22.67 -9.21 -10.26
C LEU A 143 -23.36 -9.30 -11.62
N ALA A 144 -22.62 -9.65 -12.68
CA ALA A 144 -23.17 -9.88 -14.02
C ALA A 144 -24.17 -11.05 -14.05
N MET A 145 -24.01 -12.02 -13.14
CA MET A 145 -24.89 -13.19 -13.02
C MET A 145 -26.05 -12.97 -12.03
N THR A 146 -25.80 -12.35 -10.88
CA THR A 146 -26.75 -12.29 -9.75
C THR A 146 -27.41 -10.92 -9.55
N GLY A 147 -26.85 -9.85 -10.11
CA GLY A 147 -27.34 -8.49 -9.91
C GLY A 147 -28.71 -8.19 -10.53
N LYS A 148 -29.26 -7.01 -10.21
CA LYS A 148 -30.43 -6.46 -10.90
C LYS A 148 -30.06 -6.02 -12.33
N MET A 149 -31.04 -5.88 -13.23
CA MET A 149 -30.82 -5.61 -14.66
C MET A 149 -29.79 -4.51 -14.96
N LYS A 150 -29.88 -3.34 -14.31
CA LYS A 150 -28.95 -2.23 -14.52
C LYS A 150 -27.52 -2.55 -14.05
N ILE A 151 -27.39 -3.20 -12.89
CA ILE A 151 -26.10 -3.60 -12.33
C ILE A 151 -25.45 -4.68 -13.21
N LYS A 152 -26.24 -5.63 -13.72
CA LYS A 152 -25.78 -6.66 -14.67
C LYS A 152 -25.18 -6.04 -15.93
N ALA A 153 -25.88 -5.08 -16.53
CA ALA A 153 -25.40 -4.38 -17.72
C ALA A 153 -24.09 -3.63 -17.45
N ALA A 154 -24.01 -2.90 -16.33
CA ALA A 154 -22.80 -2.19 -15.92
C ALA A 154 -21.62 -3.15 -15.67
N ALA A 155 -21.86 -4.26 -14.97
CA ALA A 155 -20.82 -5.25 -14.67
C ALA A 155 -20.28 -5.94 -15.93
N LYS A 156 -21.15 -6.25 -16.91
CA LYS A 156 -20.73 -6.83 -18.21
C LYS A 156 -19.85 -5.87 -19.00
N LYS A 157 -20.27 -4.61 -19.12
CA LYS A 157 -19.48 -3.56 -19.78
C LYS A 157 -18.11 -3.37 -19.11
N ALA A 158 -18.08 -3.39 -17.77
CA ALA A 158 -16.85 -3.29 -17.00
C ALA A 158 -15.90 -4.48 -17.21
N LEU A 159 -16.42 -5.70 -17.32
CA LEU A 159 -15.63 -6.89 -17.62
C LEU A 159 -14.97 -6.82 -19.00
N GLU A 160 -15.68 -6.36 -20.02
CA GLU A 160 -15.12 -6.14 -21.37
C GLU A 160 -13.99 -5.11 -21.36
N SER A 161 -14.05 -4.13 -20.46
CA SER A 161 -13.02 -3.09 -20.33
C SER A 161 -11.78 -3.55 -19.54
N LEU A 162 -11.86 -4.68 -18.84
CA LEU A 162 -10.78 -5.23 -18.02
C LEU A 162 -9.96 -6.32 -18.74
N GLN A 163 -10.39 -6.75 -19.93
CA GLN A 163 -9.73 -7.73 -20.78
C GLN A 163 -8.65 -7.07 -21.64
#